data_AF-A0A950KZM9-F1
#
_entry.id   AF-A0A950KZM9-F1
#
_cell.length_a   1.000
_cell.length_b   1.000
_cell.length_c   1.000
_cell.angle_alpha   90.00
_cell.angle_beta   90.00
_cell.angle_gamma   90.00
#
_symmetry.space_group_name_H-M   'P 1'
#
loop_
_entity.id
_entity.type
_entity.pdbx_description
1 polymer ?
#
loop_
_entity_poly.entity_id
_entity_poly.type
_entity_poly.pdbx_seq_one_letter_code
_entity_poly.pdbx_strand_id
1 'polypeptide(L)'
;MISYDRRGYVRSGGEPVRSIATHTADAAALLDALQTPPVVAVGTSIGATIAIDLTLRRPDLVRAVLAHESPWRVTRQPPTVSQIAALRAWAGWRREAGTPTRRLGSSALPIPTVTAAAPGTRSPKSGGKPSARMRGSSR
;
A
#
# COMPACT_ATOMS: atom_id res chain seq x y z
N MET A 1 10.94 -1.53 4.47
CA MET A 1 9.70 -1.11 3.77
C MET A 1 8.54 -1.78 4.49
N ILE A 2 7.47 -1.03 4.79
CA ILE A 2 6.27 -1.56 5.45
C ILE A 2 5.18 -1.64 4.38
N SER A 3 4.55 -2.80 4.22
CA SER A 3 3.36 -2.99 3.40
C SER A 3 2.33 -3.77 4.21
N TYR A 4 1.05 -3.45 4.01
CA TYR A 4 -0.05 -4.07 4.73
C TYR A 4 -1.28 -4.18 3.84
N ASP A 5 -2.11 -5.18 4.11
CA ASP A 5 -3.43 -5.30 3.47
C ASP A 5 -4.40 -4.39 4.24
N ARG A 6 -5.14 -3.51 3.56
CA ARG A 6 -6.13 -2.64 4.22
C ARG A 6 -7.26 -3.47 4.80
N ARG A 7 -7.98 -2.92 5.80
CA ARG A 7 -9.21 -3.56 6.29
C ARG A 7 -10.16 -3.86 5.13
N GLY A 8 -10.79 -5.03 5.17
CA GLY A 8 -11.62 -5.56 4.11
C GLY A 8 -10.87 -6.25 2.96
N TYR A 9 -9.55 -6.42 3.07
CA TYR A 9 -8.75 -7.05 2.03
C TYR A 9 -7.83 -8.15 2.58
N VAL A 10 -7.78 -9.26 1.84
CA VAL A 10 -6.80 -10.34 1.97
C VAL A 10 -6.54 -10.71 3.44
N ARG A 11 -5.35 -10.44 3.99
CA ARG A 11 -4.95 -10.89 5.34
C ARG A 11 -5.58 -10.09 6.48
N SER A 12 -6.09 -8.89 6.22
CA SER A 12 -6.73 -8.06 7.24
C SER A 12 -8.21 -8.37 7.44
N GLY A 13 -8.84 -9.09 6.49
CA GLY A 13 -10.23 -9.55 6.60
C GLY A 13 -11.25 -8.44 6.90
N GLY A 14 -12.46 -8.83 7.29
CA GLY A 14 -13.57 -7.91 7.61
C GLY A 14 -14.28 -7.33 6.39
N GLU A 15 -15.21 -6.40 6.62
CA GLU A 15 -16.01 -5.79 5.56
C GLU A 15 -15.26 -4.61 4.90
N PRO A 16 -15.17 -4.56 3.56
CA PRO A 16 -14.59 -3.42 2.85
C PRO A 16 -15.31 -2.12 3.15
N VAL A 17 -14.57 -1.13 3.66
CA VAL A 17 -15.07 0.23 3.81
C VAL A 17 -14.67 1.10 2.62
N ARG A 18 -15.56 2.01 2.21
CA ARG A 18 -15.29 2.97 1.12
C ARG A 18 -14.70 4.30 1.59
N SER A 19 -14.68 4.54 2.89
CA SER A 19 -14.22 5.79 3.49
C SER A 19 -12.70 5.91 3.46
N ILE A 20 -12.17 6.92 2.76
CA ILE A 20 -10.74 7.26 2.80
C ILE A 20 -10.31 7.58 4.23
N ALA A 21 -11.10 8.35 4.97
CA ALA A 21 -10.77 8.75 6.34
C ALA A 21 -10.60 7.54 7.28
N THR A 22 -11.37 6.48 7.06
CA THR A 22 -11.23 5.23 7.83
C THR A 22 -9.93 4.51 7.48
N HIS A 23 -9.61 4.35 6.19
CA HIS A 23 -8.33 3.77 5.77
C HIS A 23 -7.12 4.60 6.25
N THR A 24 -7.26 5.92 6.30
CA THR A 24 -6.24 6.81 6.87
C THR A 24 -6.05 6.59 8.37
N ALA A 25 -7.13 6.44 9.13
CA ALA A 25 -7.06 6.16 10.56
C ALA A 25 -6.36 4.81 10.84
N ASP A 26 -6.60 3.79 10.02
CA ASP A 26 -5.89 2.51 10.12
C ASP A 26 -4.40 2.64 9.87
N ALA A 27 -4.04 3.39 8.82
CA ALA A 27 -2.65 3.63 8.48
C ALA A 27 -1.92 4.34 9.62
N ALA A 28 -2.55 5.36 10.22
CA ALA A 28 -2.01 6.06 11.38
C ALA A 28 -1.86 5.13 12.58
N ALA A 29 -2.90 4.37 12.92
CA ALA A 29 -2.87 3.42 14.03
C ALA A 29 -1.78 2.35 13.86
N LEU A 30 -1.56 1.87 12.64
CA LEU A 30 -0.49 0.93 12.32
C LEU A 30 0.89 1.56 12.54
N LEU A 31 1.12 2.78 12.06
CA LEU A 31 2.39 3.48 12.24
C LEU A 31 2.67 3.80 13.72
N ASP A 32 1.65 4.22 14.46
CA ASP A 32 1.72 4.47 15.90
C ASP A 32 2.06 3.16 16.65
N ALA A 33 1.40 2.05 16.33
CA ALA A 33 1.65 0.74 16.94
C ALA A 33 3.05 0.19 16.63
N LEU A 34 3.57 0.47 15.44
CA LEU A 34 4.94 0.11 15.05
C LEU A 34 5.98 1.10 15.58
N GLN A 35 5.55 2.20 16.21
CA GLN A 35 6.40 3.25 16.78
C GLN A 35 7.46 3.76 15.79
N THR A 36 7.06 3.95 14.53
CA THR A 36 8.00 4.35 13.47
C THR A 36 8.37 5.82 13.57
N PRO A 37 9.61 6.20 13.21
CA PRO A 37 9.90 7.60 12.88
C PRO A 37 9.07 8.04 11.64
N PRO A 38 8.93 9.34 11.36
CA PRO A 38 8.12 9.83 10.24
C PRO A 38 8.50 9.18 8.90
N VAL A 39 7.53 8.61 8.20
CA VAL A 39 7.76 7.71 7.06
C VAL A 39 7.63 8.39 5.70
N VAL A 40 8.24 7.81 4.67
CA VAL A 40 7.88 8.13 3.29
C VAL A 40 6.68 7.28 2.89
N ALA A 41 5.52 7.91 2.70
CA ALA A 41 4.29 7.23 2.30
C ALA A 41 4.24 7.08 0.78
N VAL A 42 4.16 5.85 0.28
CA VAL A 42 4.09 5.52 -1.14
C VAL A 42 2.74 4.90 -1.44
N GLY A 43 2.04 5.39 -2.46
CA GLY A 43 0.74 4.85 -2.82
C GLY A 43 0.41 5.07 -4.30
N THR A 44 -0.34 4.10 -4.85
CA THR A 44 -0.92 4.18 -6.20
C THR A 44 -2.44 4.21 -6.10
N SER A 45 -3.11 4.97 -6.96
CA SER A 45 -4.57 5.05 -7.01
C SER A 45 -5.19 5.41 -5.65
N ILE A 46 -6.13 4.62 -5.12
CA ILE A 46 -6.73 4.82 -3.79
C ILE A 46 -5.65 4.89 -2.69
N GLY A 47 -4.57 4.10 -2.79
CA GLY A 47 -3.45 4.17 -1.86
C GLY A 47 -2.75 5.53 -1.87
N ALA A 48 -2.65 6.16 -3.04
CA ALA A 48 -2.12 7.52 -3.16
C ALA A 48 -3.03 8.55 -2.47
N THR A 49 -4.35 8.39 -2.60
CA THR A 49 -5.33 9.24 -1.92
C THR A 49 -5.24 9.13 -0.40
N ILE A 50 -5.09 7.90 0.11
CA ILE A 50 -4.91 7.64 1.55
C ILE A 50 -3.59 8.25 2.04
N ALA A 51 -2.49 8.09 1.30
CA ALA A 51 -1.20 8.66 1.68
C ALA A 51 -1.23 10.20 1.79
N ILE A 52 -1.94 10.87 0.88
CA ILE A 52 -2.12 12.33 0.94
C ILE A 52 -3.02 12.71 2.12
N ASP A 53 -4.16 12.03 2.34
CA ASP A 53 -5.06 12.32 3.46
C ASP A 53 -4.38 12.09 4.83
N LEU A 54 -3.57 11.04 4.96
CA LEU A 54 -2.73 10.78 6.14
C LEU A 54 -1.80 11.95 6.42
N THR A 55 -1.16 12.47 5.38
CA THR A 55 -0.21 13.58 5.50
C THR A 55 -0.89 14.87 5.96
N LEU A 56 -2.13 15.10 5.52
CA LEU A 56 -2.91 16.28 5.93
C LEU A 56 -3.41 16.17 7.37
N ARG A 57 -3.74 14.95 7.85
CA ARG A 57 -4.31 14.71 9.19
C ARG A 57 -3.27 14.44 10.26
N ARG A 58 -2.17 13.78 9.91
CA ARG A 58 -1.06 13.36 10.78
C ARG A 58 0.29 13.72 10.14
N PRO A 59 0.58 15.03 9.97
CA PRO A 59 1.83 15.48 9.37
C PRO A 59 3.06 15.05 10.19
N ASP A 60 2.88 14.78 11.48
CA ASP A 60 3.87 14.21 12.40
C ASP A 60 4.35 12.81 11.99
N LEU A 61 3.50 12.02 11.32
CA LEU A 61 3.83 10.66 10.91
C LEU A 61 4.45 10.54 9.52
N VAL A 62 4.44 11.60 8.71
CA VAL A 62 4.83 11.52 7.30
C VAL A 62 5.95 12.50 6.96
N ARG A 63 7.06 11.97 6.43
CA ARG A 63 8.24 12.72 5.93
C ARG A 63 8.17 13.05 4.43
N ALA A 64 7.46 12.28 3.63
CA ALA A 64 7.23 12.60 2.22
C ALA A 64 6.10 11.73 1.68
N VAL A 65 5.52 12.15 0.55
CA VAL A 65 4.51 11.37 -0.16
C VAL A 65 4.95 11.16 -1.60
N LEU A 66 4.95 9.91 -2.05
CA LEU A 66 4.97 9.55 -3.46
C LEU A 66 3.57 9.04 -3.83
N ALA A 67 2.81 9.91 -4.49
CA ALA A 67 1.45 9.63 -4.93
C ALA A 67 1.44 9.41 -6.45
N HIS A 68 1.12 8.19 -6.89
CA HIS A 68 1.05 7.83 -8.29
C HIS A 68 -0.41 7.63 -8.73
N GLU A 69 -0.84 8.34 -9.78
CA GLU A 69 -2.19 8.20 -10.37
C GLU A 69 -3.32 8.27 -9.33
N SER A 70 -3.18 9.17 -8.36
CA SER A 70 -4.20 9.36 -7.33
C SER A 70 -5.51 9.80 -8.00
N PRO A 71 -6.67 9.17 -7.73
CA PRO A 71 -7.97 9.63 -8.21
C PRO A 71 -8.43 10.87 -7.43
N TRP A 72 -7.48 11.74 -7.08
CA TRP A 72 -7.60 12.80 -6.09
C TRP A 72 -8.54 13.87 -6.60
N ARG A 73 -9.84 13.70 -6.32
CA ARG A 73 -10.91 14.65 -6.64
C ARG A 73 -11.12 14.93 -8.14
N VAL A 74 -10.11 14.86 -9.01
CA VAL A 74 -10.20 15.06 -10.47
C VAL A 74 -11.18 14.12 -11.16
N THR A 75 -11.43 12.92 -10.60
CA THR A 75 -12.40 12.01 -11.20
C THR A 75 -13.87 12.34 -10.89
N ARG A 76 -14.19 13.26 -9.94
CA ARG A 76 -15.59 13.65 -9.64
C ARG A 76 -15.85 15.11 -9.20
N GLN A 77 -14.94 15.83 -8.56
CA GLN A 77 -15.08 17.27 -8.18
C GLN A 77 -13.72 17.93 -7.93
N PRO A 78 -13.44 19.16 -8.38
CA PRO A 78 -12.14 19.82 -8.17
C PRO A 78 -11.76 19.95 -6.67
N PRO A 79 -10.46 19.98 -6.33
CA PRO A 79 -10.01 20.20 -4.96
C PRO A 79 -10.49 21.54 -4.42
N THR A 80 -10.89 21.55 -3.14
CA THR A 80 -11.30 22.79 -2.46
C THR A 80 -10.10 23.69 -2.18
N VAL A 81 -10.33 24.99 -2.06
CA VAL A 81 -9.27 25.98 -1.75
C VAL A 81 -8.55 25.64 -0.44
N SER A 82 -9.26 25.16 0.58
CA SER A 82 -8.66 24.76 1.86
C SER A 82 -7.73 23.56 1.72
N GLN A 83 -8.08 22.58 0.89
CA GLN A 83 -7.21 21.43 0.61
C GLN A 83 -5.96 21.83 -0.17
N ILE A 84 -6.11 22.72 -1.16
CA ILE A 84 -4.97 23.28 -1.89
C ILE A 84 -4.07 24.07 -0.94
N ALA A 85 -4.65 24.90 -0.07
CA ALA A 85 -3.90 25.68 0.90
C ALA A 85 -3.15 24.78 1.90
N ALA A 86 -3.79 23.73 2.40
CA ALA A 86 -3.16 22.78 3.31
C ALA A 86 -1.98 22.04 2.65
N LEU A 87 -2.13 21.61 1.39
CA LEU A 87 -1.04 21.00 0.63
C LEU A 87 0.12 21.98 0.41
N ARG A 88 -0.18 23.24 0.08
CA ARG A 88 0.84 24.28 -0.10
C ARG A 88 1.57 24.61 1.19
N ALA A 89 0.84 24.70 2.30
CA ALA A 89 1.40 24.93 3.63
C ALA A 89 2.32 23.79 4.05
N TRP A 90 1.89 22.54 3.86
CA TRP A 90 2.74 21.37 4.09
C TRP A 90 4.01 21.38 3.22
N ALA A 91 3.87 21.69 1.92
CA ALA A 91 5.01 21.79 1.02
C ALA A 91 5.95 22.95 1.40
N GLY A 92 5.40 24.06 1.92
CA GLY A 92 6.15 25.19 2.46
C GLY A 92 6.93 24.83 3.71
N TRP A 93 6.26 24.26 4.71
CA TRP A 93 6.87 23.76 5.94
C TRP A 93 8.04 22.82 5.65
N ARG A 94 7.92 21.92 4.65
CA ARG A 94 9.04 21.03 4.27
C ARG A 94 10.25 21.76 3.69
N ARG A 95 10.04 22.88 2.99
CA ARG A 95 11.17 23.68 2.46
C ARG A 95 11.91 24.38 3.59
N GLU A 96 11.18 24.85 4.61
CA GLU A 96 11.72 25.56 5.77
C GLU A 96 12.35 24.62 6.80
N ALA A 97 11.80 23.41 6.98
CA ALA A 97 12.28 22.43 7.94
C ALA A 97 13.66 21.83 7.60
N GLY A 98 14.25 22.17 6.45
CA GLY A 98 15.57 21.72 6.01
C GLY A 98 15.62 20.21 5.73
N THR A 99 15.91 19.82 4.50
CA THR A 99 16.22 18.41 4.21
C THR A 99 17.44 18.01 5.04
N PRO A 100 17.41 16.98 5.90
CA PRO A 100 18.63 16.31 6.30
C PRO A 100 19.15 15.57 5.07
N THR A 101 19.86 16.29 4.20
CA THR A 101 20.67 15.74 3.13
C THR A 101 21.89 15.11 3.79
N ARG A 102 21.70 13.96 4.45
CA ARG A 102 22.79 12.99 4.54
C ARG A 102 22.99 12.52 3.11
N ARG A 103 24.04 13.01 2.44
CA ARG A 103 24.53 12.44 1.18
C ARG A 103 24.58 10.92 1.36
N LEU A 104 23.62 10.21 0.79
CA LEU A 104 23.82 8.81 0.48
C LEU A 104 24.88 8.83 -0.62
N GLY A 105 26.11 8.48 -0.23
CA GLY A 105 27.18 8.23 -1.19
C GLY A 105 26.64 7.29 -2.26
N SER A 106 27.02 7.57 -3.51
CA SER A 106 26.72 6.75 -4.68
C SER A 106 27.11 5.30 -4.41
N SER A 107 26.15 4.50 -4.00
CA SER A 107 26.22 3.05 -3.99
C SER A 107 24.80 2.59 -4.25
N ALA A 108 24.56 2.21 -5.51
CA ALA A 108 23.36 1.51 -5.92
C ALA A 108 23.30 0.19 -5.16
N LEU A 109 22.66 0.19 -3.99
CA LEU A 109 22.34 -1.05 -3.30
C LEU A 109 21.00 -1.55 -3.85
N PRO A 110 20.95 -2.78 -4.37
CA PRO A 110 19.72 -3.34 -4.92
C PRO A 110 18.67 -3.41 -3.82
N ILE A 111 17.45 -2.96 -4.12
CA ILE A 111 16.28 -3.17 -3.27
C ILE A 111 16.13 -4.70 -3.10
N PRO A 112 16.30 -5.28 -1.90
CA PRO A 112 16.10 -6.70 -1.74
C PRO A 112 14.60 -6.99 -1.83
N THR A 113 14.17 -7.55 -2.96
CA THR A 113 12.85 -8.18 -3.10
C THR A 113 12.87 -9.49 -2.33
N VAL A 114 12.34 -9.48 -1.11
CA VAL A 114 12.02 -10.72 -0.39
C VAL A 114 10.62 -11.15 -0.79
N THR A 115 10.53 -12.07 -1.75
CA THR A 115 9.33 -12.88 -1.97
C THR A 115 9.32 -13.98 -0.90
N ALA A 116 8.55 -13.81 0.16
CA ALA A 116 8.25 -14.91 1.07
C ALA A 116 7.19 -15.81 0.41
N ALA A 117 7.64 -16.93 -0.17
CA ALA A 117 6.75 -18.03 -0.53
C ALA A 117 6.18 -18.65 0.76
N ALA A 118 4.87 -18.86 0.82
CA ALA A 118 4.23 -19.56 1.93
C ALA A 118 4.64 -21.05 1.96
N PRO A 119 4.76 -21.68 3.15
CA PRO A 119 4.95 -23.12 3.27
C PRO A 119 3.76 -23.88 2.67
N GLY A 120 4.07 -24.99 2.00
CA GLY A 120 3.18 -25.66 1.06
C GLY A 120 1.80 -26.03 1.59
N THR A 121 0.81 -25.75 0.75
CA THR A 121 -0.42 -26.54 0.68
C THR A 121 -0.37 -27.37 -0.59
N ARG A 122 0.01 -28.65 -0.47
CA ARG A 122 -0.27 -29.64 -1.52
C ARG A 122 -1.80 -29.76 -1.63
N SER A 123 -2.36 -29.32 -2.76
CA SER A 123 -3.68 -29.78 -3.21
C SER A 123 -3.48 -30.95 -4.20
N PRO A 124 -4.37 -31.95 -4.20
CA PRO A 124 -4.18 -33.18 -4.94
C PRO A 124 -4.31 -32.93 -6.45
N LYS A 125 -3.38 -33.52 -7.23
CA LYS A 125 -3.44 -33.52 -8.69
C LYS A 125 -4.71 -34.26 -9.14
N SER A 126 -5.64 -33.56 -9.77
CA SER A 126 -6.69 -34.17 -10.59
C SER A 126 -6.04 -34.75 -11.85
N GLY A 127 -5.80 -36.06 -11.86
CA GLY A 127 -5.29 -36.79 -13.02
C GLY A 127 -6.36 -36.87 -14.12
N GLY A 128 -6.07 -36.23 -15.26
CA GLY A 128 -6.76 -36.50 -16.51
C GLY A 128 -6.48 -37.93 -16.99
N LYS A 129 -7.53 -38.59 -17.48
CA LYS A 129 -7.53 -39.96 -18.04
C LYS A 129 -6.55 -40.10 -19.21
N PRO A 130 -6.13 -41.34 -19.50
CA PRO A 130 -6.08 -41.81 -20.88
C PRO A 130 -7.00 -43.02 -21.12
N SER A 131 -7.63 -42.98 -22.29
CA SER A 131 -8.42 -44.05 -22.90
C SER A 131 -7.51 -45.09 -23.56
N ALA A 132 -7.80 -46.39 -23.41
CA ALA A 132 -8.17 -47.31 -24.51
C ALA A 132 -7.73 -48.79 -24.31
N ARG A 133 -8.69 -49.67 -24.66
CA ARG A 133 -8.60 -51.02 -25.30
C ARG A 133 -8.37 -52.31 -24.48
N MET A 134 -9.48 -53.07 -24.40
CA MET A 134 -9.74 -54.45 -24.87
C MET A 134 -8.87 -55.65 -24.42
N ARG A 135 -9.58 -56.64 -23.83
CA ARG A 135 -9.54 -58.13 -23.93
C ARG A 135 -9.99 -58.67 -22.54
N GLY A 136 -10.85 -59.67 -22.30
CA GLY A 136 -11.66 -60.63 -23.04
C GLY A 136 -12.07 -61.75 -22.05
N SER A 137 -13.25 -62.35 -22.25
CA SER A 137 -13.69 -63.72 -21.84
C SER A 137 -14.01 -64.12 -20.39
N SER A 138 -15.17 -64.81 -20.28
CA SER A 138 -15.60 -65.90 -19.37
C SER A 138 -15.85 -65.55 -17.89
N ARG A 139 -16.96 -65.94 -17.24
CA ARG A 139 -17.86 -67.10 -17.38
C ARG A 139 -19.33 -66.73 -17.15
#